data_AF-A0A3M1F6W5-F1
#
_entry.id   AF-A0A3M1F6W5-F1
#
_cell.length_a   1.000
_cell.length_b   1.000
_cell.length_c   1.000
_cell.angle_alpha   90.00
_cell.angle_beta   90.00
_cell.angle_gamma   90.00
#
_symmetry.space_group_name_H-M   'P 1'
#
loop_
_entity.id
_entity.type
_entity.pdbx_description
1 polymer ?
#
loop_
_entity_poly.entity_id
_entity_poly.type
_entity_poly.pdbx_seq_one_letter_code
_entity_poly.pdbx_strand_id
1 'polypeptide(L)'
;MRDSHDPLQLLPDWLARRWSRRFGTEQARSMARILAQPAPLDLVARDDSAAALLAARLDAEVLPGGVLRLAQGGDVSALPGYEEGLFWVQDWAAGLPARLLEGALESRGITPQHPDALLVDLCAAPGGKTARLAAAGWPVMAVDISPARLARLQDNLARLKLEAMV
;
A
#
# COMPACT_ATOMS: atom_id res chain seq x y z
N MET A 1 6.98 -2.73 -34.53
CA MET A 1 7.26 -1.56 -35.40
C MET A 1 7.00 -0.32 -34.55
N ARG A 2 8.08 0.41 -34.21
CA ARG A 2 8.17 1.73 -33.55
C ARG A 2 7.49 1.92 -32.18
N ASP A 3 8.28 1.79 -31.12
CA ASP A 3 8.35 2.82 -30.08
C ASP A 3 9.81 3.25 -29.95
N SER A 4 10.23 4.13 -30.85
CA SER A 4 11.61 4.65 -30.94
C SER A 4 11.84 5.90 -30.09
N HIS A 5 10.94 6.19 -29.14
CA HIS A 5 11.09 7.35 -28.25
C HIS A 5 11.86 6.95 -27.00
N ASP A 6 12.85 7.75 -26.64
CA ASP A 6 13.58 7.57 -25.38
C ASP A 6 12.57 7.73 -24.23
N PRO A 7 12.40 6.74 -23.33
CA PRO A 7 11.46 6.81 -22.21
C PRO A 7 11.63 8.07 -21.34
N LEU A 8 12.84 8.64 -21.31
CA LEU A 8 13.10 9.90 -20.62
C LEU A 8 12.36 11.11 -21.22
N GLN A 9 12.00 11.05 -22.51
CA GLN A 9 11.23 12.10 -23.19
C GLN A 9 9.75 12.12 -22.78
N LEU A 10 9.26 11.06 -22.12
CA LEU A 10 7.92 11.02 -21.53
C LEU A 10 7.86 11.74 -20.17
N LEU A 11 9.01 12.10 -19.60
CA LEU A 11 9.11 12.81 -18.34
C LEU A 11 9.28 14.32 -18.59
N PRO A 12 8.85 15.18 -17.66
CA PRO A 12 9.28 16.56 -17.64
C PRO A 12 10.81 16.66 -17.62
N ASP A 13 11.34 17.58 -18.42
CA ASP A 13 12.76 17.87 -18.60
C ASP A 13 13.58 17.92 -17.30
N TRP A 14 13.04 18.57 -16.27
CA TRP A 14 13.69 18.71 -14.97
C TRP A 14 13.84 17.36 -14.25
N LEU A 15 12.86 16.47 -14.39
CA LEU A 15 12.84 15.16 -13.76
C LEU A 15 13.80 14.20 -14.47
N ALA A 16 13.78 14.20 -15.81
CA ALA A 16 14.71 13.42 -16.63
C ALA A 16 16.17 13.78 -16.31
N ARG A 17 16.49 15.08 -16.24
CA ARG A 17 17.84 15.55 -15.86
C ARG A 17 18.21 15.15 -14.42
N ARG A 18 17.28 15.29 -13.47
CA ARG A 18 17.51 14.94 -12.06
C ARG A 18 17.77 13.44 -11.90
N TRP A 19 16.97 12.59 -12.52
CA TRP A 19 17.12 11.13 -12.44
C TRP A 19 18.41 10.67 -13.11
N SER A 20 18.71 11.14 -14.33
CA SER A 20 19.95 10.79 -15.03
C SER A 20 21.19 11.19 -14.23
N ARG A 21 21.17 12.36 -13.56
CA ARG A 21 22.28 12.79 -12.70
C ARG A 21 22.43 11.91 -11.44
N ARG A 22 21.32 11.48 -10.83
CA ARG A 22 21.33 10.76 -9.55
C ARG A 22 21.56 9.25 -9.69
N PHE A 23 21.06 8.65 -10.76
CA PHE A 23 21.01 7.19 -10.94
C PHE A 23 21.78 6.72 -12.19
N GLY A 24 22.25 7.65 -13.03
CA GLY A 24 22.79 7.34 -14.35
C GLY A 24 21.69 7.22 -15.40
N THR A 25 22.03 7.51 -16.65
CA THR A 25 21.07 7.59 -17.76
C THR A 25 20.36 6.27 -18.04
N GLU A 26 21.07 5.13 -17.94
CA GLU A 26 20.48 3.82 -18.23
C GLU A 26 19.44 3.42 -17.18
N GLN A 27 19.77 3.56 -15.89
CA GLN A 27 18.83 3.30 -14.79
C GLN A 27 17.64 4.25 -14.85
N ALA A 28 17.87 5.54 -15.15
CA ALA A 28 16.81 6.52 -15.31
C ALA A 28 15.84 6.15 -16.45
N ARG A 29 16.37 5.64 -17.58
CA ARG A 29 15.53 5.08 -18.67
C ARG A 29 14.72 3.88 -18.19
N SER A 30 15.33 2.96 -17.44
CA SER A 30 14.63 1.79 -16.91
C SER A 30 13.45 2.19 -16.00
N MET A 31 13.68 3.12 -15.07
CA MET A 31 12.63 3.68 -14.21
C MET A 31 11.52 4.35 -15.02
N ALA A 32 11.87 5.15 -16.03
CA ALA A 32 10.91 5.82 -16.90
C ALA A 32 10.05 4.82 -17.70
N ARG A 33 10.63 3.69 -18.16
CA ARG A 33 9.87 2.63 -18.84
C ARG A 33 8.82 1.99 -17.95
N ILE A 34 9.12 1.77 -16.67
CA ILE A 34 8.15 1.21 -15.71
C ILE A 34 7.07 2.24 -15.38
N LEU A 35 7.45 3.50 -15.17
CA LEU A 35 6.50 4.57 -14.89
C LEU A 35 5.48 4.77 -16.03
N ALA A 36 5.87 4.49 -17.27
CA ALA A 36 5.01 4.59 -18.43
C ALA A 36 3.99 3.43 -18.58
N GLN A 37 4.08 2.40 -17.74
CA GLN A 37 3.16 1.26 -17.77
C GLN A 37 2.02 1.46 -16.75
N PRO A 38 0.83 0.90 -17.00
CA PRO A 38 -0.22 0.85 -15.99
C PRO A 38 0.29 0.18 -14.72
N ALA A 39 0.05 0.79 -13.56
CA ALA A 39 0.42 0.20 -12.29
C ALA A 39 -0.47 -1.03 -11.99
N PRO A 40 0.10 -2.12 -11.47
CA PRO A 40 -0.70 -3.24 -10.98
C PRO A 40 -1.57 -2.80 -9.80
N LEU A 41 -2.62 -3.58 -9.52
CA LEU A 41 -3.48 -3.37 -8.36
C LEU A 41 -3.11 -4.38 -7.27
N ASP A 42 -2.56 -3.88 -6.18
CA ASP A 42 -2.16 -4.69 -5.02
C ASP A 42 -3.20 -4.58 -3.91
N LEU A 43 -3.63 -5.74 -3.43
CA LEU A 43 -4.60 -5.90 -2.35
C LEU A 43 -3.93 -6.57 -1.16
N VAL A 44 -4.26 -6.10 0.04
CA VAL A 44 -3.87 -6.76 1.28
C VAL A 44 -5.13 -7.28 1.94
N ALA A 45 -5.16 -8.59 2.16
CA ALA A 45 -6.25 -9.25 2.86
C ALA A 45 -6.26 -8.82 4.35
N ARG A 46 -7.47 -8.71 4.92
CA ARG A 46 -7.64 -8.34 6.32
C ARG A 46 -7.08 -9.37 7.29
N ASP A 47 -7.26 -10.64 6.96
CA ASP A 47 -6.87 -11.79 7.78
C ASP A 47 -6.60 -13.01 6.87
N ASP A 48 -6.08 -14.09 7.46
CA ASP A 48 -5.73 -15.32 6.73
C ASP A 48 -6.95 -15.98 6.04
N SER A 49 -8.14 -15.85 6.63
CA SER A 49 -9.37 -16.38 6.04
C SER A 49 -9.75 -15.61 4.77
N ALA A 50 -9.68 -14.28 4.83
CA ALA A 50 -9.87 -13.42 3.68
C ALA A 50 -8.81 -13.70 2.60
N ALA A 51 -7.54 -13.90 2.97
CA ALA A 51 -6.47 -14.18 2.03
C ALA A 51 -6.74 -15.46 1.21
N ALA A 52 -7.11 -16.55 1.89
CA ALA A 52 -7.45 -17.82 1.24
C ALA A 52 -8.64 -17.69 0.29
N LEU A 53 -9.69 -16.94 0.71
CA LEU A 53 -10.87 -16.71 -0.11
C LEU A 53 -10.55 -15.87 -1.36
N LEU A 54 -9.79 -14.80 -1.20
CA LEU A 54 -9.50 -13.85 -2.27
C LEU A 54 -8.53 -14.43 -3.30
N ALA A 55 -7.51 -15.17 -2.86
CA ALA A 55 -6.57 -15.84 -3.77
C ALA A 55 -7.31 -16.81 -4.72
N ALA A 56 -8.31 -17.54 -4.22
CA ALA A 56 -9.11 -18.45 -5.03
C ALA A 56 -10.07 -17.74 -6.00
N ARG A 57 -10.52 -16.52 -5.68
CA ARG A 57 -11.56 -15.80 -6.44
C ARG A 57 -11.02 -14.82 -7.47
N LEU A 58 -9.83 -14.27 -7.24
CA LEU A 58 -9.31 -13.13 -8.00
C LEU A 58 -8.21 -13.47 -9.01
N ASP A 59 -7.81 -14.74 -9.12
CA ASP A 59 -6.69 -15.18 -9.97
C ASP A 59 -5.44 -14.30 -9.76
N ALA A 60 -5.17 -13.97 -8.50
CA ALA A 60 -4.15 -13.00 -8.11
C ALA A 60 -2.78 -13.67 -7.98
N GLU A 61 -1.72 -12.96 -8.38
CA GLU A 61 -0.35 -13.33 -8.03
C GLU A 61 -0.12 -13.06 -6.55
N VAL A 62 0.36 -14.07 -5.81
CA VAL A 62 0.70 -13.90 -4.39
C VAL A 62 2.15 -13.43 -4.27
N LEU A 63 2.33 -12.18 -3.84
CA LEU A 63 3.62 -11.58 -3.56
C LEU A 63 4.10 -11.88 -2.13
N PRO A 64 5.40 -11.68 -1.82
CA PRO A 64 5.92 -11.85 -0.46
C PRO A 64 5.11 -11.08 0.58
N GLY A 65 4.83 -11.73 1.71
CA GLY A 65 4.00 -11.17 2.76
C GLY A 65 2.49 -11.26 2.50
N GLY A 66 2.03 -12.01 1.49
CA GLY A 66 0.62 -12.31 1.26
C GLY A 66 -0.16 -11.20 0.58
N VAL A 67 0.52 -10.29 -0.13
CA VAL A 67 -0.13 -9.27 -0.95
C VAL A 67 -0.61 -9.92 -2.25
N LEU A 68 -1.86 -9.68 -2.62
CA LEU A 68 -2.47 -10.21 -3.82
C LEU A 68 -2.37 -9.17 -4.94
N ARG A 69 -1.59 -9.46 -5.97
CA ARG A 69 -1.39 -8.58 -7.13
C ARG A 69 -2.27 -8.99 -8.29
N LEU A 70 -3.08 -8.04 -8.76
CA LEU A 70 -3.86 -8.16 -9.98
C LEU A 70 -3.12 -7.49 -11.12
N ALA A 71 -2.98 -8.20 -12.24
CA ALA A 71 -2.24 -7.74 -13.42
C ALA A 71 -2.83 -6.46 -14.04
N GLN A 72 -4.14 -6.25 -13.90
CA GLN A 72 -4.82 -5.01 -14.27
C GLN A 72 -5.74 -4.56 -13.16
N GLY A 73 -5.72 -3.24 -12.91
CA GLY A 73 -6.69 -2.59 -12.04
C GLY A 73 -8.08 -2.50 -12.67
N GLY A 74 -9.06 -2.20 -11.84
CA GLY A 74 -10.44 -1.97 -12.24
C GLY A 74 -11.17 -1.18 -11.15
N ASP A 75 -12.50 -1.18 -11.20
CA ASP A 75 -13.29 -0.63 -10.09
C ASP A 75 -13.12 -1.50 -8.85
N VAL A 76 -12.35 -0.99 -7.88
CA VAL A 76 -12.05 -1.66 -6.62
C VAL A 76 -13.35 -2.00 -5.86
N SER A 77 -14.37 -1.16 -5.97
CA SER A 77 -15.64 -1.38 -5.27
C SER A 77 -16.45 -2.55 -5.82
N ALA A 78 -16.20 -2.95 -7.07
CA ALA A 78 -16.83 -4.09 -7.72
C ALA A 78 -16.11 -5.42 -7.45
N LEU A 79 -14.94 -5.39 -6.79
CA LEU A 79 -14.18 -6.61 -6.52
C LEU A 79 -14.85 -7.44 -5.40
N PRO A 80 -14.93 -8.78 -5.55
CA PRO A 80 -15.40 -9.67 -4.50
C PRO A 80 -14.70 -9.41 -3.16
N GLY A 81 -15.47 -9.26 -2.08
CA GLY A 81 -14.93 -9.00 -0.75
C GLY A 81 -14.74 -7.53 -0.39
N TYR A 82 -15.03 -6.59 -1.29
CA TYR A 82 -14.91 -5.16 -1.00
C TYR A 82 -15.91 -4.72 0.07
N GLU A 83 -17.21 -4.97 -0.13
CA GLU A 83 -18.26 -4.55 0.80
C GLU A 83 -18.12 -5.21 2.17
N GLU A 84 -17.69 -6.48 2.21
CA GLU A 84 -17.49 -7.23 3.45
C GLU A 84 -16.20 -6.86 4.20
N GLY A 85 -15.38 -5.97 3.61
CA GLY A 85 -14.16 -5.47 4.23
C GLY A 85 -13.02 -6.50 4.25
N LEU A 86 -12.98 -7.41 3.27
CA LEU A 86 -11.99 -8.50 3.26
C LEU A 86 -10.60 -8.04 2.84
N PHE A 87 -10.49 -6.87 2.21
CA PHE A 87 -9.20 -6.31 1.80
C PHE A 87 -9.21 -4.78 1.74
N TRP A 88 -8.01 -4.21 1.71
CA TRP A 88 -7.75 -2.84 1.27
C TRP A 88 -6.73 -2.81 0.13
N VAL A 89 -6.74 -1.71 -0.62
CA VAL A 89 -5.75 -1.44 -1.66
C VAL A 89 -4.50 -0.86 -1.03
N GLN A 90 -3.36 -1.50 -1.28
CA GLN A 90 -2.07 -1.01 -0.85
C GLN A 90 -0.98 -1.63 -1.73
N ASP A 91 -0.22 -0.77 -2.41
CA ASP A 91 1.00 -1.17 -3.10
C ASP A 91 1.92 -1.98 -2.17
N TRP A 92 2.50 -3.05 -2.70
CA TRP A 92 3.36 -3.96 -1.95
C TRP A 92 4.48 -3.23 -1.21
N ALA A 93 5.17 -2.29 -1.88
CA ALA A 93 6.26 -1.53 -1.27
C ALA A 93 5.76 -0.53 -0.23
N ALA A 94 4.54 0.01 -0.39
CA ALA A 94 3.93 0.90 0.59
C ALA A 94 3.63 0.23 1.94
N GLY A 95 3.54 -1.11 1.99
CA GLY A 95 3.40 -1.89 3.23
C GLY A 95 4.73 -2.18 3.96
N LEU A 96 5.88 -2.05 3.27
CA LEU A 96 7.19 -2.38 3.85
C LEU A 96 7.55 -1.56 5.10
N PRO A 97 7.32 -0.23 5.17
CA PRO A 97 7.67 0.55 6.36
C PRO A 97 6.97 0.05 7.63
N ALA A 98 5.70 -0.32 7.54
CA ALA A 98 4.95 -0.88 8.67
C ALA A 98 5.53 -2.23 9.09
N ARG A 99 5.81 -3.14 8.13
CA ARG A 99 6.46 -4.44 8.42
C ARG A 99 7.80 -4.30 9.13
N LEU A 100 8.62 -3.36 8.66
CA LEU A 100 9.93 -3.12 9.25
C LEU A 100 9.81 -2.55 10.67
N LEU A 101 8.83 -1.67 10.91
CA LEU A 101 8.52 -1.17 12.25
C LEU A 101 8.07 -2.30 13.18
N GLU A 102 7.15 -3.14 12.74
CA GLU A 102 6.65 -4.32 13.48
C GLU A 102 7.83 -5.21 13.93
N GLY A 103 8.68 -5.63 12.99
CA GLY A 103 9.84 -6.47 13.31
C GLY A 103 10.86 -5.78 14.23
N ALA A 104 11.04 -4.47 14.09
CA ALA A 104 11.91 -3.70 14.99
C ALA A 104 11.35 -3.64 16.42
N LEU A 105 10.04 -3.52 16.60
CA LEU A 105 9.37 -3.51 17.90
C LEU A 105 9.40 -4.91 18.54
N GLU A 106 9.10 -5.96 17.77
CA GLU A 106 9.18 -7.34 18.22
C GLU A 106 10.59 -7.71 18.69
N SER A 107 11.64 -7.30 17.96
CA SER A 107 13.03 -7.54 18.37
C SER A 107 13.40 -6.86 19.70
N ARG A 108 12.61 -5.88 20.14
CA ARG A 108 12.75 -5.16 21.41
C ARG A 108 11.80 -5.70 22.50
N GLY A 109 11.03 -6.74 22.21
CA GLY A 109 10.03 -7.30 23.13
C GLY A 109 8.77 -6.44 23.28
N ILE A 110 8.55 -5.49 22.38
CA ILE A 110 7.34 -4.65 22.37
C ILE A 110 6.29 -5.38 21.54
N THR A 111 5.22 -5.81 22.19
CA THR A 111 4.04 -6.40 21.53
C THR A 111 2.90 -5.38 21.49
N PRO A 112 1.81 -5.63 20.74
CA PRO A 112 0.65 -4.74 20.72
C PRO A 112 0.01 -4.49 22.09
N GLN A 113 0.21 -5.39 23.07
CA GLN A 113 -0.29 -5.25 24.44
C GLN A 113 0.68 -4.54 25.39
N HIS A 114 1.86 -4.16 24.90
CA HIS A 114 2.86 -3.44 25.70
C HIS A 114 2.33 -2.03 26.07
N PRO A 115 2.62 -1.48 27.27
CA PRO A 115 2.17 -0.14 27.66
C PRO A 115 2.60 0.96 26.69
N ASP A 116 3.77 0.80 26.05
CA ASP A 116 4.32 1.73 25.05
C ASP A 116 4.00 1.32 23.60
N ALA A 117 2.94 0.54 23.36
CA ALA A 117 2.61 0.01 22.03
C ALA A 117 1.91 1.02 21.10
N LEU A 118 1.56 2.22 21.55
CA LEU A 118 0.85 3.19 20.73
C LEU A 118 1.70 3.63 19.52
N LEU A 119 1.21 3.36 18.32
CA LEU A 119 1.82 3.80 17.07
C LEU A 119 1.09 5.03 16.52
N VAL A 120 1.86 5.99 16.00
CA VAL A 120 1.32 7.20 15.37
C VAL A 120 1.62 7.19 13.88
N ASP A 121 0.58 7.11 13.05
CA ASP A 121 0.67 7.18 11.59
C ASP A 121 0.46 8.64 11.15
N LEU A 122 1.56 9.31 10.77
CA LEU A 122 1.54 10.70 10.31
C LEU A 122 1.31 10.75 8.80
N CYS A 123 0.42 11.65 8.37
CA CYS A 123 -0.07 11.72 6.98
C CYS A 123 -0.78 10.43 6.55
N ALA A 124 -1.59 9.89 7.46
CA ALA A 124 -2.15 8.54 7.39
C ALA A 124 -3.08 8.30 6.19
N ALA A 125 -3.80 9.33 5.74
CA ALA A 125 -4.88 9.12 4.79
C ALA A 125 -4.36 8.74 3.38
N PRO A 126 -5.01 7.82 2.65
CA PRO A 126 -6.34 7.26 2.90
C PRO A 126 -6.38 6.03 3.84
N GLY A 127 -5.28 5.70 4.53
CA GLY A 127 -5.31 4.78 5.69
C GLY A 127 -4.72 3.39 5.49
N GLY A 128 -4.07 3.07 4.36
CA GLY A 128 -3.57 1.70 4.13
C GLY A 128 -2.53 1.22 5.15
N LYS A 129 -1.66 2.11 5.65
CA LYS A 129 -0.69 1.77 6.70
C LYS A 129 -1.37 1.65 8.05
N THR A 130 -2.26 2.58 8.37
CA THR A 130 -3.16 2.51 9.54
C THR A 130 -3.90 1.17 9.59
N ALA A 131 -4.56 0.78 8.50
CA ALA A 131 -5.30 -0.48 8.39
C ALA A 131 -4.39 -1.69 8.62
N ARG A 132 -3.19 -1.68 8.03
CA ARG A 132 -2.21 -2.74 8.24
C ARG A 132 -1.82 -2.88 9.72
N LEU A 133 -1.46 -1.79 10.37
CA LEU A 133 -1.04 -1.79 11.77
C LEU A 133 -2.20 -2.21 12.70
N ALA A 134 -3.41 -1.68 12.45
CA ALA A 134 -4.61 -2.05 13.20
C ALA A 134 -4.99 -3.53 13.00
N ALA A 135 -4.87 -4.06 11.78
CA ALA A 135 -5.11 -5.48 11.50
C ALA A 135 -4.11 -6.40 12.21
N ALA A 136 -2.88 -5.94 12.44
CA ALA A 136 -1.88 -6.61 13.26
C ALA A 136 -2.10 -6.43 14.78
N GLY A 137 -3.18 -5.75 15.18
CA GLY A 137 -3.59 -5.57 16.57
C GLY A 137 -2.91 -4.40 17.30
N TRP A 138 -2.07 -3.62 16.62
CA TRP A 138 -1.43 -2.45 17.23
C TRP A 138 -2.47 -1.37 17.55
N PRO A 139 -2.40 -0.70 18.71
CA PRO A 139 -3.12 0.54 18.93
C PRO A 139 -2.53 1.63 18.04
N VAL A 140 -3.36 2.25 17.21
CA VAL A 140 -2.92 3.26 16.23
C VAL A 140 -3.65 4.58 16.43
N MET A 141 -2.90 5.68 16.35
CA MET A 141 -3.40 7.04 16.15
C MET A 141 -3.03 7.50 14.74
N ALA A 142 -4.04 7.77 13.91
CA ALA A 142 -3.89 8.24 12.55
C ALA A 142 -4.10 9.76 12.49
N VAL A 143 -3.13 10.47 11.92
CA VAL A 143 -3.17 11.94 11.81
C VAL A 143 -2.97 12.34 10.34
N ASP A 144 -3.82 13.22 9.82
CA ASP A 144 -3.64 13.85 8.51
C ASP A 144 -4.10 15.30 8.55
N ILE A 145 -3.45 16.16 7.79
CA ILE A 145 -3.79 17.60 7.73
C ILE A 145 -5.13 17.86 7.05
N SER A 146 -5.63 16.92 6.23
CA SER A 146 -6.83 17.10 5.43
C SER A 146 -8.05 16.41 6.05
N PRO A 147 -9.06 17.16 6.53
CA PRO A 147 -10.29 16.59 7.07
C PRO A 147 -11.01 15.69 6.07
N ALA A 148 -11.04 16.09 4.78
CA ALA A 148 -11.67 15.30 3.73
C ALA A 148 -10.94 13.99 3.44
N ARG A 149 -9.62 13.90 3.68
CA ARG A 149 -8.87 12.65 3.55
C ARG A 149 -9.04 11.80 4.82
N LEU A 150 -9.16 12.41 6.00
CA LEU A 150 -9.48 11.71 7.24
C LEU A 150 -10.86 11.04 7.18
N ALA A 151 -11.88 11.71 6.64
CA ALA A 151 -13.20 11.09 6.43
C ALA A 151 -13.10 9.79 5.61
N ARG A 152 -12.32 9.79 4.51
CA ARG A 152 -12.10 8.58 3.70
C ARG A 152 -11.35 7.49 4.47
N LEU A 153 -10.41 7.87 5.33
CA LEU A 153 -9.70 6.92 6.19
C LEU A 153 -10.70 6.27 7.17
N GLN A 154 -11.58 7.06 7.80
CA GLN A 154 -12.62 6.56 8.70
C GLN A 154 -13.59 5.63 7.97
N ASP A 155 -14.05 5.99 6.76
CA ASP A 155 -14.92 5.14 5.93
C ASP A 155 -14.24 3.81 5.60
N ASN A 156 -12.94 3.84 5.27
CA ASN A 156 -12.16 2.63 5.01
C ASN A 156 -12.01 1.76 6.25
N LEU A 157 -11.69 2.33 7.41
CA LEU A 157 -11.57 1.59 8.67
C LEU A 157 -12.91 0.94 9.07
N ALA A 158 -14.01 1.69 8.94
CA ALA A 158 -15.35 1.19 9.21
C ALA A 158 -15.71 0.01 8.30
N ARG A 159 -15.46 0.12 6.99
CA ARG A 159 -15.66 -0.98 6.03
C ARG A 159 -14.84 -2.21 6.39
N LEU A 160 -13.57 -2.00 6.76
CA LEU A 160 -12.64 -3.07 7.13
C LEU A 160 -12.92 -3.67 8.51
N LYS A 161 -13.77 -3.04 9.33
CA LYS A 161 -14.01 -3.38 10.74
C LYS A 161 -12.73 -3.33 11.56
N LEU A 162 -11.91 -2.30 11.30
CA LEU A 162 -10.67 -2.03 12.00
C LEU A 162 -10.83 -0.76 12.84
N GLU A 163 -10.15 -0.71 13.98
CA GLU A 163 -10.21 0.42 14.90
C GLU A 163 -8.89 1.18 14.94
N ALA A 164 -8.97 2.51 14.90
CA ALA A 164 -7.86 3.41 15.17
C ALA A 164 -8.41 4.75 15.70
N MET A 165 -7.61 5.47 16.47
CA MET A 165 -7.92 6.86 16.82
C MET A 165 -7.62 7.75 15.62
N VAL A 166 -8.55 8.67 15.27
CA VAL A 166 -8.45 9.57 14.11
C VAL A 166 -8.73 11.00 14.52
#